data_AF-A0AAI8SL59-F1
#
_entry.id   AF-A0AAI8SL59-F1
#
_cell.length_a   1.000
_cell.length_b   1.000
_cell.length_c   1.000
_cell.angle_alpha   90.00
_cell.angle_beta   90.00
_cell.angle_gamma   90.00
#
_symmetry.space_group_name_H-M   'P 1'
#
loop_
_entity.id
_entity.type
_entity.pdbx_description
1 polymer ?
#
loop_
_entity_poly.entity_id
_entity_poly.type
_entity_poly.pdbx_seq_one_letter_code
_entity_poly.pdbx_strand_id
1 'polypeptide(L)'
;MTENTCPDSRAEALTALLGDVPKADDHDGVRGYLHGLAALGCAPLLVYPASKKPADVRTPQKRSAEDKAAREAARAAGHPAPQAVKSQAGVHLATADPTVLDAYLDRYVETFGGAVEVNVAVSLGRSRLVVVDCDTTAQVAAFLADAEADPDTAPTVRTPGMVGPDGVTLVHRDGGHFYFAVPDGVELPPGPPGAMKVGGDDGYSVMWGVGNYVLTPPSVRPEGVYVATGENVYEVPDWLAETIAAHGRTYADHARRSLDRADTAAEPVARWGAAVPWAAILEPAEWMPVGKADGCGCPMWTAPGVHGNPKSATAHEAGCARWVDAPDPPLHVWTDNPGDPWAARIAATGKPTFSKLQAVALLHYDGKEGAAMDALGIDLTDGDAMVPPGEELPATSGAPPHGTTPGRTAPTTGPRNCPRRSGPRTPSWSTSARSRTTASTPPMPSSVPRCRGCRRTWTRASASTPG
;
A
#
# COMPACT_ATOMS: atom_id res chain seq x y z
N MET A 1 -31.91 0.53 -37.04
CA MET A 1 -31.60 -0.86 -36.66
C MET A 1 -30.19 -0.82 -36.10
N THR A 2 -30.07 -0.77 -34.79
CA THR A 2 -28.78 -0.79 -34.08
C THR A 2 -28.28 -2.22 -34.11
N GLU A 3 -27.22 -2.49 -34.87
CA GLU A 3 -26.53 -3.77 -34.82
C GLU A 3 -25.98 -3.93 -33.40
N ASN A 4 -26.52 -4.91 -32.67
CA ASN A 4 -25.97 -5.40 -31.41
C ASN A 4 -24.71 -6.21 -31.76
N THR A 5 -23.58 -5.54 -31.98
CA THR A 5 -22.28 -6.19 -32.03
C THR A 5 -21.94 -6.67 -30.61
N CYS A 6 -21.85 -7.99 -30.44
CA CYS A 6 -21.24 -8.58 -29.26
C CYS A 6 -19.76 -8.11 -29.23
N PRO A 7 -19.21 -7.70 -28.08
CA PRO A 7 -17.83 -7.21 -28.02
C PRO A 7 -16.85 -8.30 -28.48
N ASP A 8 -15.93 -7.95 -29.38
CA ASP A 8 -14.97 -8.88 -29.99
C ASP A 8 -13.80 -9.19 -29.04
N SER A 9 -13.62 -8.39 -27.98
CA SER A 9 -12.63 -8.61 -26.92
C SER A 9 -13.15 -8.24 -25.52
N ARG A 10 -12.49 -8.77 -24.48
CA ARG A 10 -12.75 -8.39 -23.09
C ARG A 10 -12.54 -6.88 -22.86
N ALA A 11 -11.54 -6.29 -23.53
CA ALA A 11 -11.25 -4.87 -23.42
C ALA A 11 -12.41 -4.01 -23.98
N GLU A 12 -13.00 -4.39 -25.10
CA GLU A 12 -14.19 -3.72 -25.65
C GLU A 12 -15.41 -3.87 -24.74
N ALA A 13 -15.62 -5.06 -24.17
CA ALA A 13 -16.71 -5.28 -23.23
C ALA A 13 -16.59 -4.40 -21.97
N LEU A 14 -15.36 -4.25 -21.45
CA LEU A 14 -15.08 -3.34 -20.33
C LEU A 14 -15.27 -1.87 -20.72
N THR A 15 -14.90 -1.50 -21.94
CA THR A 15 -15.15 -0.16 -22.48
C THR A 15 -16.63 0.16 -22.53
N ALA A 16 -17.43 -0.75 -23.09
CA ALA A 16 -18.88 -0.59 -23.18
C ALA A 16 -19.52 -0.48 -21.79
N LEU A 17 -19.08 -1.30 -20.84
CA LEU A 17 -19.56 -1.26 -19.46
C LEU A 17 -19.21 0.07 -18.76
N LEU A 18 -18.00 0.61 -18.97
CA LEU A 18 -17.61 1.93 -18.46
C LEU A 18 -18.37 3.08 -19.13
N GLY A 19 -18.88 2.88 -20.34
CA GLY A 19 -19.73 3.85 -21.04
C GLY A 19 -21.14 3.96 -20.48
N ASP A 20 -21.62 2.92 -19.78
CA ASP A 20 -22.99 2.82 -19.22
C ASP A 20 -22.97 2.80 -17.68
N VAL A 21 -22.13 3.66 -17.09
CA VAL A 21 -21.98 3.74 -15.64
C VAL A 21 -23.25 4.34 -15.01
N PRO A 22 -23.84 3.69 -13.99
CA PRO A 22 -25.03 4.21 -13.28
C PRO A 22 -24.68 5.44 -12.44
N LYS A 23 -25.70 6.11 -11.89
CA LYS A 23 -25.45 7.13 -10.86
C LYS A 23 -24.98 6.46 -9.57
N ALA A 24 -24.14 7.15 -8.79
CA ALA A 24 -23.58 6.60 -7.56
C ALA A 24 -24.65 6.29 -6.49
N ASP A 25 -25.77 7.03 -6.50
CA ASP A 25 -26.90 6.86 -5.60
C ASP A 25 -28.01 5.94 -6.17
N ASP A 26 -27.85 5.43 -7.40
CA ASP A 26 -28.73 4.44 -8.01
C ASP A 26 -28.27 3.03 -7.62
N HIS A 27 -28.73 2.53 -6.46
CA HIS A 27 -28.25 1.26 -5.91
C HIS A 27 -28.56 0.06 -6.81
N ASP A 28 -29.68 0.06 -7.53
CA ASP A 28 -30.03 -1.02 -8.46
C ASP A 28 -29.14 -0.96 -9.71
N GLY A 29 -28.90 0.23 -10.25
CA GLY A 29 -27.93 0.44 -11.32
C GLY A 29 -26.52 0.01 -10.92
N VAL A 30 -26.07 0.41 -9.73
CA VAL A 30 -24.76 0.02 -9.16
C VAL A 30 -24.66 -1.50 -9.01
N ARG A 31 -25.73 -2.17 -8.57
CA ARG A 31 -25.76 -3.63 -8.50
C ARG A 31 -25.54 -4.27 -9.86
N GLY A 32 -26.27 -3.82 -10.89
CA GLY A 32 -26.11 -4.29 -12.26
C GLY A 32 -24.69 -4.07 -12.78
N TYR A 33 -24.10 -2.91 -12.48
CA TYR A 33 -22.73 -2.58 -12.85
C TYR A 33 -21.68 -3.47 -12.16
N LEU A 34 -21.84 -3.75 -10.86
CA LEU A 34 -20.99 -4.67 -10.11
C LEU A 34 -21.05 -6.09 -10.69
N HIS A 35 -22.24 -6.56 -11.06
CA HIS A 35 -22.42 -7.86 -11.71
C HIS A 35 -21.79 -7.87 -13.11
N GLY A 36 -21.91 -6.78 -13.87
CA GLY A 36 -21.25 -6.62 -15.17
C GLY A 36 -19.73 -6.72 -15.05
N LEU A 37 -19.13 -6.04 -14.06
CA LEU A 37 -17.70 -6.14 -13.78
C LEU A 37 -17.31 -7.58 -13.43
N ALA A 38 -18.06 -8.23 -12.55
CA ALA A 38 -17.83 -9.62 -12.16
C ALA A 38 -17.91 -10.60 -13.34
N ALA A 39 -18.90 -10.44 -14.21
CA ALA A 39 -19.08 -11.25 -15.42
C ALA A 39 -17.91 -11.12 -16.40
N LEU A 40 -17.24 -9.96 -16.42
CA LEU A 40 -16.03 -9.69 -17.21
C LEU A 40 -14.74 -10.09 -16.47
N GLY A 41 -14.84 -10.89 -15.41
CA GLY A 41 -13.71 -11.40 -14.65
C GLY A 41 -13.01 -10.34 -13.80
N CYS A 42 -13.66 -9.21 -13.53
CA CYS A 42 -13.17 -8.22 -12.57
C CYS A 42 -13.61 -8.56 -11.15
N ALA A 43 -12.82 -8.13 -10.17
CA ALA A 43 -13.14 -8.21 -8.75
C ALA A 43 -13.36 -6.79 -8.21
N PRO A 44 -14.60 -6.25 -8.28
CA PRO A 44 -14.92 -4.98 -7.65
C PRO A 44 -14.95 -5.10 -6.11
N LEU A 45 -14.82 -3.95 -5.46
CA LEU A 45 -15.02 -3.77 -4.03
C LEU A 45 -15.73 -2.45 -3.75
N LEU A 46 -16.47 -2.40 -2.64
CA LEU A 46 -17.09 -1.17 -2.15
C LEU A 46 -16.05 -0.33 -1.39
N VAL A 47 -16.22 0.99 -1.44
CA VAL A 47 -15.35 1.99 -0.81
C VAL A 47 -16.21 2.87 0.09
N TYR A 48 -15.70 3.27 1.26
CA TYR A 48 -16.47 4.10 2.20
C TYR A 48 -16.95 5.40 1.51
N PRO A 49 -18.11 5.96 1.93
CA PRO A 49 -18.62 7.21 1.36
C PRO A 49 -17.58 8.33 1.43
N ALA A 50 -17.49 9.13 0.37
CA ALA A 50 -16.56 10.27 0.25
C ALA A 50 -15.06 9.94 0.54
N SER A 51 -14.67 8.66 0.42
CA SER A 51 -13.35 8.16 0.80
C SER A 51 -12.62 7.46 -0.35
N LYS A 52 -11.36 7.09 -0.13
CA LYS A 52 -10.57 6.17 -0.97
C LYS A 52 -10.33 4.81 -0.30
N LYS A 53 -10.92 4.59 0.88
CA LYS A 53 -10.70 3.42 1.72
C LYS A 53 -11.71 2.31 1.40
N PRO A 54 -11.27 1.08 1.10
CA PRO A 54 -12.15 -0.07 0.98
C PRO A 54 -13.10 -0.18 2.17
N ALA A 55 -14.38 -0.38 1.91
CA ALA A 55 -15.39 -0.54 2.94
C ALA A 55 -15.43 -1.99 3.42
N ASP A 56 -15.16 -2.21 4.71
CA ASP A 56 -15.51 -3.47 5.35
C ASP A 56 -16.92 -3.38 5.93
N VAL A 57 -17.89 -3.82 5.13
CA VAL A 57 -19.31 -3.84 5.48
C VAL A 57 -19.74 -5.17 6.12
N ARG A 58 -18.82 -6.13 6.33
CA ARG A 58 -19.17 -7.40 6.99
C ARG A 58 -19.73 -7.14 8.39
N THR A 59 -20.70 -7.95 8.80
CA THR A 59 -21.24 -7.87 10.17
C THR A 59 -20.17 -8.25 11.20
N PRO A 60 -20.24 -7.76 12.44
CA PRO A 60 -19.33 -8.17 13.51
C PRO A 60 -19.26 -9.69 13.70
N GLN A 61 -20.39 -10.38 13.53
CA GLN A 61 -20.48 -11.83 13.61
C GLN A 61 -19.73 -12.51 12.46
N LYS A 62 -19.91 -12.03 11.22
CA LYS A 62 -19.22 -12.57 10.04
C LYS A 62 -17.70 -12.37 10.16
N ARG A 63 -17.26 -11.17 10.53
CA ARG A 63 -15.83 -10.88 10.78
C ARG A 63 -15.25 -11.79 11.86
N SER A 64 -15.96 -11.93 12.98
CA SER A 64 -15.50 -12.81 14.07
C SER A 64 -15.39 -14.27 13.65
N ALA A 65 -16.30 -14.76 12.81
CA ALA A 65 -16.26 -16.11 12.26
C ALA A 65 -15.09 -16.31 11.28
N GLU A 66 -14.86 -15.34 10.39
CA GLU A 66 -13.74 -15.38 9.45
C GLU A 66 -12.39 -15.22 10.15
N ASP A 67 -12.31 -14.36 11.17
CA ASP A 67 -11.12 -14.27 12.01
C ASP A 67 -10.85 -15.60 12.72
N LYS A 68 -11.89 -16.25 13.28
CA LYS A 68 -11.74 -17.58 13.88
C LYS A 68 -11.18 -18.58 12.86
N ALA A 69 -11.73 -18.62 11.65
CA ALA A 69 -11.26 -19.51 10.58
C ALA A 69 -9.80 -19.19 10.19
N ALA A 70 -9.42 -17.91 10.11
CA ALA A 70 -8.06 -17.49 9.82
C ALA A 70 -7.08 -17.93 10.92
N ARG A 71 -7.46 -17.83 12.21
CA ARG A 71 -6.66 -18.31 13.34
C ARG A 71 -6.52 -19.84 13.34
N GLU A 72 -7.57 -20.56 12.97
CA GLU A 72 -7.56 -22.03 12.85
C GLU A 72 -6.65 -22.47 11.70
N ALA A 73 -6.74 -21.82 10.53
CA ALA A 73 -5.85 -22.06 9.40
C ALA A 73 -4.38 -21.72 9.76
N ALA A 74 -4.14 -20.59 10.43
CA ALA A 74 -2.81 -20.20 10.89
C ALA A 74 -2.24 -21.22 11.89
N ARG A 75 -3.06 -21.74 12.82
CA ARG A 75 -2.67 -22.80 13.74
C ARG A 75 -2.32 -24.09 12.99
N ALA A 76 -3.12 -24.49 12.01
CA ALA A 76 -2.85 -25.67 11.19
C ALA A 76 -1.56 -25.51 10.37
N ALA A 77 -1.22 -24.29 9.96
CA ALA A 77 0.02 -23.96 9.27
C ALA A 77 1.24 -23.77 10.21
N GLY A 78 1.10 -23.96 11.52
CA GLY A 78 2.19 -23.81 12.48
C GLY A 78 2.61 -22.37 12.76
N HIS A 79 1.73 -21.39 12.53
CA HIS A 79 2.01 -19.99 12.83
C HIS A 79 2.28 -19.80 14.35
N PRO A 80 3.31 -19.03 14.77
CA PRO A 80 3.72 -18.93 16.18
C PRO A 80 2.72 -18.17 17.07
N ALA A 81 2.00 -17.18 16.51
CA ALA A 81 0.98 -16.41 17.23
C ALA A 81 -0.39 -16.48 16.52
N PRO A 82 -1.01 -17.66 16.39
CA PRO A 82 -2.20 -17.83 15.57
C PRO A 82 -3.39 -17.04 16.11
N GLN A 83 -3.45 -16.76 17.42
CA GLN A 83 -4.49 -15.95 18.07
C GLN A 83 -4.52 -14.48 17.62
N ALA A 84 -3.39 -13.94 17.13
CA ALA A 84 -3.28 -12.56 16.69
C ALA A 84 -3.67 -12.39 15.20
N VAL A 85 -3.81 -13.49 14.47
CA VAL A 85 -4.19 -13.47 13.06
C VAL A 85 -5.64 -13.05 12.91
N LYS A 86 -5.87 -12.09 12.01
CA LYS A 86 -7.21 -11.65 11.58
C LYS A 86 -7.47 -12.11 10.16
N SER A 87 -8.75 -12.19 9.80
CA SER A 87 -9.16 -12.37 8.42
C SER A 87 -8.69 -11.20 7.56
N GLN A 88 -8.46 -11.49 6.29
CA GLN A 88 -8.09 -10.48 5.30
C GLN A 88 -9.19 -9.41 5.21
N ALA A 89 -8.80 -8.16 5.01
CA ALA A 89 -9.69 -7.01 4.92
C ALA A 89 -9.22 -6.05 3.80
N GLY A 90 -9.84 -4.89 3.68
CA GLY A 90 -9.42 -3.90 2.71
C GLY A 90 -9.65 -4.35 1.27
N VAL A 91 -8.63 -4.17 0.42
CA VAL A 91 -8.65 -4.62 -0.99
C VAL A 91 -8.92 -6.12 -1.15
N HIS A 92 -8.59 -6.93 -0.14
CA HIS A 92 -8.78 -8.38 -0.19
C HIS A 92 -10.25 -8.81 -0.10
N LEU A 93 -11.15 -7.89 0.24
CA LEU A 93 -12.61 -8.07 0.15
C LEU A 93 -13.14 -7.98 -1.29
N ALA A 94 -12.30 -7.57 -2.24
CA ALA A 94 -12.66 -7.56 -3.66
C ALA A 94 -13.05 -8.96 -4.13
N THR A 95 -14.18 -9.08 -4.81
CA THR A 95 -14.74 -10.37 -5.21
C THR A 95 -15.45 -10.28 -6.54
N ALA A 96 -15.44 -11.38 -7.29
CA ALA A 96 -16.24 -11.56 -8.50
C ALA A 96 -17.52 -12.38 -8.22
N ASP A 97 -17.80 -12.75 -6.97
CA ASP A 97 -19.01 -13.48 -6.59
C ASP A 97 -20.20 -12.51 -6.47
N PRO A 98 -21.20 -12.57 -7.36
CA PRO A 98 -22.35 -11.66 -7.35
C PRO A 98 -23.15 -11.74 -6.05
N THR A 99 -23.23 -12.92 -5.41
CA THR A 99 -23.97 -13.09 -4.16
C THR A 99 -23.29 -12.37 -3.01
N VAL A 100 -21.96 -12.37 -2.98
CA VAL A 100 -21.19 -11.63 -1.97
C VAL A 100 -21.28 -10.12 -2.25
N LEU A 101 -21.21 -9.70 -3.52
CA LEU A 101 -21.39 -8.30 -3.91
C LEU A 101 -22.77 -7.78 -3.50
N ASP A 102 -23.83 -8.57 -3.72
CA ASP A 102 -25.19 -8.20 -3.32
C ASP A 102 -25.31 -8.02 -1.81
N ALA A 103 -24.80 -8.98 -1.05
CA ALA A 103 -24.81 -8.91 0.41
C ALA A 103 -24.00 -7.71 0.94
N TYR A 104 -22.88 -7.38 0.30
CA TYR A 104 -22.09 -6.20 0.65
C TYR A 104 -22.83 -4.91 0.33
N LEU A 105 -23.46 -4.80 -0.84
CA LEU A 105 -24.20 -3.62 -1.24
C LEU A 105 -25.42 -3.39 -0.34
N ASP A 106 -26.22 -4.42 -0.07
CA ASP A 106 -27.37 -4.34 0.83
C ASP A 106 -26.95 -3.82 2.20
N ARG A 107 -25.84 -4.36 2.72
CA ARG A 107 -25.32 -3.99 4.02
C ARG A 107 -24.70 -2.59 4.03
N TYR A 108 -24.10 -2.16 2.92
CA TYR A 108 -23.60 -0.80 2.74
C TYR A 108 -24.77 0.20 2.81
N VAL A 109 -25.84 -0.05 2.06
CA VAL A 109 -27.05 0.79 2.05
C VAL A 109 -27.75 0.80 3.40
N GLU A 110 -27.85 -0.34 4.07
CA GLU A 110 -28.39 -0.41 5.44
C GLU A 110 -27.55 0.43 6.43
N THR A 111 -26.22 0.40 6.29
CA THR A 111 -25.30 1.08 7.20
C THR A 111 -25.24 2.58 6.99
N PHE A 112 -25.25 3.04 5.73
CA PHE A 112 -25.02 4.45 5.38
C PHE A 112 -26.27 5.18 4.89
N GLY A 113 -27.37 4.48 4.64
CA GLY A 113 -28.67 5.03 4.29
C GLY A 113 -29.07 4.85 2.82
N GLY A 114 -30.38 4.89 2.54
CA GLY A 114 -30.97 4.63 1.23
C GLY A 114 -30.68 5.66 0.12
N ALA A 115 -30.02 6.77 0.44
CA ALA A 115 -29.61 7.81 -0.53
C ALA A 115 -28.08 7.98 -0.58
N VAL A 116 -27.33 7.05 0.01
CA VAL A 116 -25.87 7.12 0.04
C VAL A 116 -25.29 6.91 -1.37
N GLU A 117 -24.28 7.68 -1.72
CA GLU A 117 -23.44 7.40 -2.90
C GLU A 117 -22.56 6.17 -2.65
N VAL A 118 -22.59 5.22 -3.58
CA VAL A 118 -21.80 3.99 -3.54
C VAL A 118 -20.52 4.19 -4.35
N ASN A 119 -19.39 4.20 -3.64
CA ASN A 119 -18.08 4.24 -4.27
C ASN A 119 -17.59 2.83 -4.57
N VAL A 120 -17.03 2.66 -5.77
CA VAL A 120 -16.56 1.38 -6.30
C VAL A 120 -15.08 1.49 -6.69
N ALA A 121 -14.31 0.48 -6.30
CA ALA A 121 -12.98 0.26 -6.79
C ALA A 121 -12.85 -1.13 -7.44
N VAL A 122 -11.81 -1.33 -8.24
CA VAL A 122 -11.46 -2.63 -8.83
C VAL A 122 -10.09 -3.08 -8.35
N SER A 123 -9.98 -4.32 -7.88
CA SER A 123 -8.70 -4.93 -7.53
C SER A 123 -7.95 -5.35 -8.79
N LEU A 124 -6.78 -4.79 -9.05
CA LEU A 124 -6.10 -4.92 -10.34
C LEU A 124 -5.63 -6.35 -10.63
N GLY A 125 -4.91 -6.98 -9.69
CA GLY A 125 -4.42 -8.35 -9.86
C GLY A 125 -5.53 -9.39 -9.98
N ARG A 126 -6.58 -9.26 -9.14
CA ARG A 126 -7.74 -10.17 -9.20
C ARG A 126 -8.58 -9.96 -10.46
N SER A 127 -8.51 -8.77 -11.05
CA SER A 127 -9.24 -8.42 -12.27
C SER A 127 -8.43 -8.61 -13.55
N ARG A 128 -7.18 -9.08 -13.49
CA ARG A 128 -6.27 -9.10 -14.67
C ARG A 128 -6.28 -7.75 -15.41
N LEU A 129 -6.08 -6.67 -14.66
CA LEU A 129 -5.99 -5.31 -15.17
C LEU A 129 -4.63 -4.71 -14.82
N VAL A 130 -4.12 -3.89 -15.74
CA VAL A 130 -3.05 -2.94 -15.49
C VAL A 130 -3.65 -1.54 -15.61
N VAL A 131 -3.28 -0.65 -14.69
CA VAL A 131 -3.65 0.75 -14.76
C VAL A 131 -2.39 1.60 -14.79
N VAL A 132 -2.33 2.47 -15.79
CA VAL A 132 -1.38 3.59 -15.79
C VAL A 132 -2.09 4.80 -15.19
N ASP A 133 -1.65 5.20 -14.00
CA ASP A 133 -2.17 6.34 -13.27
C ASP A 133 -1.29 7.56 -13.49
N CYS A 134 -1.88 8.55 -14.17
CA CYS A 134 -1.31 9.84 -14.45
C CYS A 134 -2.10 10.88 -13.66
N ASP A 135 -1.52 11.42 -12.59
CA ASP A 135 -2.14 12.43 -11.74
C ASP A 135 -2.18 13.83 -12.41
N THR A 136 -1.36 14.10 -13.44
CA THR A 136 -1.23 15.44 -14.03
C THR A 136 -1.14 15.41 -15.56
N THR A 137 -1.42 16.54 -16.23
CA THR A 137 -1.22 16.68 -17.68
C THR A 137 0.21 16.34 -18.12
N ALA A 138 1.22 16.70 -17.32
CA ALA A 138 2.61 16.39 -17.64
C ALA A 138 2.88 14.87 -17.62
N GLN A 139 2.27 14.15 -16.67
CA GLN A 139 2.36 12.70 -16.58
C GLN A 139 1.60 12.02 -17.72
N VAL A 140 0.44 12.54 -18.12
CA VAL A 140 -0.29 12.08 -19.30
C VAL A 140 0.58 12.24 -20.55
N ALA A 141 1.16 13.43 -20.77
CA ALA A 141 2.03 13.69 -21.91
C ALA A 141 3.26 12.78 -21.92
N ALA A 142 3.88 12.52 -20.77
CA ALA A 142 5.00 11.61 -20.63
C ALA A 142 4.60 10.16 -20.99
N PHE A 143 3.48 9.69 -20.46
CA PHE A 143 2.97 8.35 -20.77
C PHE A 143 2.64 8.17 -22.26
N LEU A 144 1.89 9.11 -22.84
CA LEU A 144 1.53 9.04 -24.27
C LEU A 144 2.76 9.11 -25.17
N ALA A 145 3.80 9.87 -24.79
CA ALA A 145 5.07 9.89 -25.50
C ALA A 145 5.80 8.53 -25.43
N ASP A 146 5.88 7.91 -24.25
CA ASP A 146 6.50 6.59 -24.07
C ASP A 146 5.72 5.51 -24.84
N ALA A 147 4.39 5.61 -24.85
CA ALA A 147 3.53 4.67 -25.54
C ALA A 147 3.39 4.94 -27.05
N GLU A 148 4.06 5.98 -27.57
CA GLU A 148 3.97 6.46 -28.95
C GLU A 148 2.52 6.67 -29.43
N ALA A 149 1.64 7.07 -28.51
CA ALA A 149 0.21 7.26 -28.72
C ALA A 149 -0.09 8.67 -29.29
N ASP A 150 -1.34 8.87 -29.72
CA ASP A 150 -1.82 10.22 -30.03
C ASP A 150 -1.76 11.09 -28.76
N PRO A 151 -1.07 12.26 -28.77
CA PRO A 151 -0.99 13.13 -27.61
C PRO A 151 -2.34 13.66 -27.12
N ASP A 152 -3.39 13.61 -27.95
CA ASP A 152 -4.74 14.03 -27.58
C ASP A 152 -5.58 12.90 -26.98
N THR A 153 -5.04 11.68 -26.86
CA THR A 153 -5.72 10.53 -26.22
C THR A 153 -6.06 10.87 -24.78
N ALA A 154 -7.35 10.85 -24.43
CA ALA A 154 -7.77 11.06 -23.05
C ALA A 154 -7.56 9.80 -22.19
N PRO A 155 -7.43 9.94 -20.86
CA PRO A 155 -7.48 8.78 -19.96
C PRO A 155 -8.83 8.06 -20.08
N THR A 156 -8.85 6.72 -19.96
CA THR A 156 -10.10 5.93 -19.90
C THR A 156 -11.06 6.45 -18.82
N VAL A 157 -10.50 6.81 -17.65
CA VAL A 157 -11.23 7.44 -16.54
C VAL A 157 -10.50 8.70 -16.10
N ARG A 158 -11.18 9.85 -16.09
CA ARG A 158 -10.69 11.06 -15.43
C ARG A 158 -10.93 11.00 -13.93
N THR A 159 -9.91 11.37 -13.15
CA THR A 159 -9.99 11.42 -11.69
C THR A 159 -10.34 12.84 -11.23
N PRO A 160 -11.01 13.01 -10.08
CA PRO A 160 -11.38 14.33 -9.57
C PRO A 160 -10.21 15.12 -8.94
N GLY A 161 -9.01 14.55 -8.98
CA GLY A 161 -7.85 15.04 -8.27
C GLY A 161 -7.94 14.93 -6.76
N MET A 162 -7.12 15.74 -6.08
CA MET A 162 -6.96 15.70 -4.63
C MET A 162 -6.77 17.10 -4.08
N VAL A 163 -7.46 17.42 -2.99
CA VAL A 163 -7.16 18.66 -2.25
C VAL A 163 -5.82 18.47 -1.54
N GLY A 164 -4.90 19.40 -1.79
CA GLY A 164 -3.56 19.42 -1.25
C GLY A 164 -3.56 19.69 0.26
N PRO A 165 -2.37 19.62 0.90
CA PRO A 165 -2.23 19.73 2.35
C PRO A 165 -2.71 21.06 2.94
N ASP A 166 -2.78 22.11 2.11
CA ASP A 166 -3.28 23.43 2.50
C ASP A 166 -4.82 23.51 2.56
N GLY A 167 -5.52 22.43 2.18
CA GLY A 167 -6.98 22.37 2.18
C GLY A 167 -7.65 23.17 1.07
N VAL A 168 -6.87 23.77 0.15
CA VAL A 168 -7.41 24.70 -0.87
C VAL A 168 -6.85 24.43 -2.26
N THR A 169 -5.56 24.07 -2.40
CA THR A 169 -4.94 23.81 -3.69
C THR A 169 -5.35 22.44 -4.21
N LEU A 170 -5.96 22.39 -5.40
CA LEU A 170 -6.20 21.11 -6.06
C LEU A 170 -4.89 20.60 -6.69
N VAL A 171 -4.34 19.53 -6.13
CA VAL A 171 -3.20 18.77 -6.65
C VAL A 171 -3.70 17.52 -7.38
N HIS A 172 -2.82 16.87 -8.15
CA HIS A 172 -3.15 15.66 -8.91
C HIS A 172 -4.39 15.85 -9.82
N ARG A 173 -4.46 17.00 -10.48
CA ARG A 173 -5.57 17.41 -11.33
C ARG A 173 -5.23 17.29 -12.81
N ASP A 174 -6.30 17.19 -13.61
CA ASP A 174 -6.27 17.17 -15.08
C ASP A 174 -5.67 15.89 -15.70
N GLY A 175 -5.42 14.87 -14.89
CA GLY A 175 -5.01 13.53 -15.31
C GLY A 175 -6.12 12.48 -15.27
N GLY A 176 -5.72 11.21 -15.18
CA GLY A 176 -6.63 10.08 -15.09
C GLY A 176 -5.95 8.72 -15.13
N HIS A 177 -6.77 7.68 -15.18
CA HIS A 177 -6.37 6.29 -15.31
C HIS A 177 -6.54 5.83 -16.77
N PHE A 178 -5.48 5.24 -17.33
CA PHE A 178 -5.55 4.44 -18.55
C PHE A 178 -5.64 2.97 -18.18
N TYR A 179 -6.70 2.30 -18.64
CA TYR A 179 -6.97 0.91 -18.29
C TYR A 179 -6.50 -0.03 -19.39
N PHE A 180 -5.84 -1.11 -18.98
CA PHE A 180 -5.38 -2.18 -19.85
C PHE A 180 -5.87 -3.53 -19.34
N ALA A 181 -6.60 -4.27 -20.15
CA ALA A 181 -6.93 -5.67 -19.92
C ALA A 181 -5.72 -6.55 -20.24
N VAL A 182 -5.35 -7.44 -19.32
CA VAL A 182 -4.33 -8.45 -19.58
C VAL A 182 -5.01 -9.61 -20.33
N PRO A 183 -4.63 -9.90 -21.59
CA PRO A 183 -5.27 -10.96 -22.37
C PRO A 183 -4.94 -12.34 -21.81
N ASP A 184 -5.67 -13.34 -22.25
CA ASP A 184 -5.40 -14.73 -21.90
C ASP A 184 -4.02 -15.16 -22.41
N GLY A 185 -3.31 -15.95 -21.61
CA GLY A 185 -1.95 -16.43 -21.94
C GLY A 185 -0.82 -15.44 -21.64
N VAL A 186 -1.11 -14.18 -21.27
CA VAL A 186 -0.11 -13.24 -20.77
C VAL A 186 -0.06 -13.29 -19.25
N GLU A 187 1.09 -13.66 -18.69
CA GLU A 187 1.30 -13.69 -17.25
C GLU A 187 2.21 -12.55 -16.80
N LEU A 188 1.70 -11.73 -15.89
CA LEU A 188 2.46 -10.66 -15.26
C LEU A 188 3.06 -11.16 -13.94
N PRO A 189 4.16 -10.55 -13.44
CA PRO A 189 4.76 -10.92 -12.16
C PRO A 189 3.71 -10.87 -11.02
N PRO A 190 3.51 -11.97 -10.28
CA PRO A 190 2.40 -12.10 -9.33
C PRO A 190 2.66 -11.43 -7.97
N GLY A 191 3.92 -11.10 -7.68
CA GLY A 191 4.38 -10.60 -6.38
C GLY A 191 4.83 -9.14 -6.40
N PRO A 192 5.25 -8.59 -5.24
CA PRO A 192 5.75 -7.23 -5.17
C PRO A 192 6.86 -6.97 -6.20
N PRO A 193 6.93 -5.73 -6.72
CA PRO A 193 6.30 -4.56 -6.12
C PRO A 193 4.85 -4.32 -6.52
N GLY A 194 4.29 -5.03 -7.52
CA GLY A 194 2.91 -4.83 -8.00
C GLY A 194 2.60 -3.42 -8.53
N ALA A 195 3.56 -2.50 -8.47
CA ALA A 195 3.50 -1.17 -9.03
C ALA A 195 4.93 -0.70 -9.32
N MET A 196 5.09 0.19 -10.28
CA MET A 196 6.34 0.86 -10.57
C MET A 196 6.11 2.31 -10.95
N LYS A 197 7.12 3.15 -10.72
CA LYS A 197 7.12 4.53 -11.17
C LYS A 197 8.04 4.68 -12.38
N VAL A 198 7.55 5.32 -13.43
CA VAL A 198 8.30 5.54 -14.68
C VAL A 198 8.56 7.03 -14.87
N GLY A 199 9.82 7.43 -15.05
CA GLY A 199 10.19 8.84 -15.26
C GLY A 199 10.62 9.62 -14.00
N GLY A 200 10.93 8.95 -12.88
CA GLY A 200 11.45 9.60 -11.66
C GLY A 200 10.36 10.25 -10.80
N ASP A 201 10.69 11.33 -10.08
CA ASP A 201 9.78 11.93 -9.08
C ASP A 201 8.53 12.59 -9.67
N ASP A 202 8.61 13.07 -10.91
CA ASP A 202 7.46 13.62 -11.65
C ASP A 202 6.83 12.58 -12.61
N GLY A 203 7.29 11.34 -12.53
CA GLY A 203 6.86 10.22 -13.35
C GLY A 203 5.44 9.70 -13.06
N TYR A 204 4.88 8.97 -14.01
CA TYR A 204 3.58 8.29 -13.86
C TYR A 204 3.73 6.92 -13.17
N SER A 205 2.64 6.40 -12.64
CA SER A 205 2.61 5.09 -11.95
C SER A 205 1.98 4.03 -12.84
N VAL A 206 2.59 2.86 -12.92
CA VAL A 206 1.99 1.66 -13.52
C VAL A 206 1.68 0.69 -12.38
N MET A 207 0.43 0.25 -12.28
CA MET A 207 -0.08 -0.56 -11.17
C MET A 207 -0.69 -1.87 -11.71
N TRP A 208 -0.38 -2.99 -11.08
CA TRP A 208 -0.85 -4.34 -11.44
C TRP A 208 -0.87 -5.24 -10.19
N GLY A 209 -1.22 -6.51 -10.34
CA GLY A 209 -0.99 -7.49 -9.27
C GLY A 209 -1.89 -7.35 -8.03
N VAL A 210 -1.78 -8.32 -7.13
CA VAL A 210 -2.65 -8.44 -5.95
C VAL A 210 -2.31 -7.34 -4.94
N GLY A 211 -3.34 -6.82 -4.26
CA GLY A 211 -3.19 -5.75 -3.26
C GLY A 211 -3.31 -4.34 -3.82
N ASN A 212 -3.20 -4.16 -5.14
CA ASN A 212 -3.42 -2.87 -5.79
C ASN A 212 -4.88 -2.74 -6.25
N TYR A 213 -5.43 -1.54 -6.11
CA TYR A 213 -6.78 -1.20 -6.56
C TYR A 213 -6.84 0.26 -7.01
N VAL A 214 -7.84 0.56 -7.82
CA VAL A 214 -8.15 1.95 -8.20
C VAL A 214 -9.64 2.20 -8.05
N LEU A 215 -10.00 3.42 -7.64
CA LEU A 215 -11.38 3.89 -7.72
C LEU A 215 -11.76 4.05 -9.21
N THR A 216 -12.99 3.67 -9.51
CA THR A 216 -13.58 3.72 -10.85
C THR A 216 -14.97 4.34 -10.76
N PRO A 217 -15.54 4.87 -11.86
CA PRO A 217 -16.93 5.31 -11.86
C PRO A 217 -17.85 4.16 -11.38
N PRO A 218 -18.91 4.45 -10.60
CA PRO A 218 -19.52 5.76 -10.38
C PRO A 218 -18.96 6.57 -9.21
N SER A 219 -17.78 6.22 -8.68
CA SER A 219 -17.27 6.81 -7.43
C SER A 219 -17.26 8.34 -7.40
N VAL A 220 -17.62 8.88 -6.23
CA VAL A 220 -17.67 10.30 -5.90
C VAL A 220 -16.82 10.57 -4.66
N ARG A 221 -16.05 11.66 -4.73
CA ARG A 221 -15.28 12.22 -3.62
C ARG A 221 -15.65 13.69 -3.41
N PRO A 222 -15.32 14.29 -2.26
CA PRO A 222 -15.55 15.71 -2.04
C PRO A 222 -14.96 16.62 -3.13
N GLU A 223 -13.88 16.19 -3.77
CA GLU A 223 -13.22 16.89 -4.88
C GLU A 223 -13.94 16.75 -6.22
N GLY A 224 -14.82 15.75 -6.37
CA GLY A 224 -15.59 15.51 -7.57
C GLY A 224 -15.80 14.03 -7.90
N VAL A 225 -16.29 13.80 -9.12
CA VAL A 225 -16.68 12.48 -9.64
C VAL A 225 -15.54 11.84 -10.44
N TYR A 226 -15.46 10.51 -10.39
CA TYR A 226 -14.70 9.73 -11.37
C TYR A 226 -15.55 9.59 -12.64
N VAL A 227 -15.00 9.96 -13.80
CA VAL A 227 -15.76 10.04 -15.06
C VAL A 227 -15.10 9.19 -16.14
N ALA A 228 -15.85 8.25 -16.71
CA ALA A 228 -15.43 7.57 -17.94
C ALA A 228 -15.46 8.58 -19.09
N THR A 229 -14.39 8.64 -19.87
CA THR A 229 -14.25 9.64 -20.95
C THR A 229 -14.85 9.19 -22.28
N GLY A 230 -15.26 7.93 -22.38
CA GLY A 230 -15.60 7.27 -23.63
C GLY A 230 -14.38 6.70 -24.38
N GLU A 231 -13.17 6.87 -23.83
CA GLU A 231 -11.97 6.21 -24.34
C GLU A 231 -11.95 4.72 -24.00
N ASN A 232 -11.23 3.95 -24.82
CA ASN A 232 -11.20 2.51 -24.68
C ASN A 232 -10.44 2.07 -23.41
N VAL A 233 -10.87 0.93 -22.87
CA VAL A 233 -9.97 -0.02 -22.23
C VAL A 233 -9.22 -0.73 -23.34
N TYR A 234 -7.90 -0.79 -23.23
CA TYR A 234 -7.03 -1.39 -24.24
C TYR A 234 -6.56 -2.77 -23.79
N GLU A 235 -6.07 -3.61 -24.70
CA GLU A 235 -5.25 -4.75 -24.28
C GLU A 235 -3.87 -4.27 -23.86
N VAL A 236 -3.26 -4.93 -22.88
CA VAL A 236 -1.89 -4.58 -22.46
C VAL A 236 -0.93 -4.78 -23.65
N PRO A 237 -0.23 -3.72 -24.10
CA PRO A 237 0.68 -3.86 -25.22
C PRO A 237 1.97 -4.57 -24.79
N ASP A 238 2.61 -5.28 -25.72
CA ASP A 238 3.83 -6.07 -25.46
C ASP A 238 4.91 -5.26 -24.72
N TRP A 239 5.16 -4.02 -25.14
CA TRP A 239 6.19 -3.19 -24.52
C TRP A 239 5.90 -2.93 -23.04
N LEU A 240 4.62 -2.75 -22.66
CA LEU A 240 4.23 -2.49 -21.28
C LEU A 240 4.32 -3.78 -20.46
N ALA A 241 3.87 -4.91 -21.02
CA ALA A 241 4.02 -6.22 -20.41
C ALA A 241 5.51 -6.58 -20.19
N GLU A 242 6.37 -6.35 -21.18
CA GLU A 242 7.82 -6.55 -21.10
C GLU A 242 8.47 -5.65 -20.06
N THR A 243 8.05 -4.37 -19.98
CA THR A 243 8.55 -3.42 -18.99
C THR A 243 8.18 -3.87 -17.57
N ILE A 244 6.92 -4.25 -17.36
CA ILE A 244 6.44 -4.82 -16.08
C ILE A 244 7.23 -6.08 -15.73
N ALA A 245 7.42 -7.00 -16.69
CA ALA A 245 8.14 -8.23 -16.48
C ALA A 245 9.64 -7.99 -16.16
N ALA A 246 10.29 -7.03 -16.83
CA ALA A 246 11.67 -6.65 -16.54
C ALA A 246 11.81 -6.03 -15.14
N HIS A 247 10.85 -5.21 -14.74
CA HIS A 247 10.81 -4.64 -13.39
C HIS A 247 10.63 -5.74 -12.34
N GLY A 248 9.68 -6.66 -12.55
CA GLY A 248 9.46 -7.82 -11.68
C GLY A 248 10.69 -8.72 -11.55
N ARG A 249 11.40 -9.00 -12.66
CA ARG A 249 12.67 -9.77 -12.62
C ARG A 249 13.74 -9.06 -11.80
N THR A 250 13.93 -7.75 -12.00
CA THR A 250 14.92 -6.96 -11.25
C THR A 250 14.63 -6.99 -9.76
N TYR A 251 13.36 -6.80 -9.40
CA TYR A 251 12.93 -6.86 -8.01
C TYR A 251 13.14 -8.25 -7.40
N ALA A 252 12.73 -9.32 -8.11
CA ALA A 252 12.92 -10.70 -7.66
C ALA A 252 14.40 -11.07 -7.50
N ASP A 253 15.27 -10.62 -8.40
CA ASP A 253 16.71 -10.84 -8.29
C ASP A 253 17.30 -10.13 -7.08
N HIS A 254 16.89 -8.89 -6.81
CA HIS A 254 17.32 -8.18 -5.61
C HIS A 254 16.77 -8.83 -4.34
N ALA A 255 15.50 -9.25 -4.34
CA ALA A 255 14.87 -9.94 -3.22
C ALA A 255 15.60 -11.26 -2.92
N ARG A 256 15.93 -12.05 -3.95
CA ARG A 256 16.74 -13.27 -3.83
C ARG A 256 18.11 -12.98 -3.22
N ARG A 257 18.84 -11.96 -3.70
CA ARG A 257 20.13 -11.57 -3.11
C ARG A 257 20.01 -11.11 -1.65
N SER A 258 18.90 -10.47 -1.28
CA SER A 258 18.63 -10.11 0.11
C SER A 258 18.32 -11.33 0.97
N LEU A 259 17.57 -12.31 0.45
CA LEU A 259 17.30 -13.59 1.12
C LEU A 259 18.58 -14.43 1.26
N ASP A 260 19.37 -14.59 0.20
CA ASP A 260 20.66 -15.30 0.25
C ASP A 260 21.56 -14.69 1.34
N ARG A 261 21.55 -13.35 1.48
CA ARG A 261 22.26 -12.65 2.55
C ARG A 261 21.64 -12.91 3.93
N ALA A 262 20.33 -12.90 4.06
CA ALA A 262 19.64 -13.19 5.32
C ALA A 262 19.89 -14.64 5.80
N ASP A 263 19.98 -15.60 4.87
CA ASP A 263 20.31 -16.99 5.16
C ASP A 263 21.76 -17.13 5.65
N THR A 264 22.68 -16.33 5.09
CA THR A 264 24.07 -16.25 5.57
C THR A 264 24.27 -15.29 6.75
N ALA A 265 23.25 -14.49 7.09
CA ALA A 265 23.37 -13.51 8.16
C ALA A 265 23.40 -14.25 9.49
N ALA A 266 24.44 -13.99 10.28
CA ALA A 266 24.53 -14.51 11.65
C ALA A 266 23.39 -13.97 12.54
N GLU A 267 22.77 -12.85 12.18
CA GLU A 267 21.77 -12.14 12.99
C GLU A 267 20.35 -12.74 12.84
N PRO A 268 19.78 -13.36 13.89
CA PRO A 268 18.46 -14.04 13.82
C PRO A 268 17.29 -13.11 13.52
N VAL A 269 17.38 -11.84 13.95
CA VAL A 269 16.36 -10.82 13.69
C VAL A 269 16.26 -10.49 12.20
N ALA A 270 17.40 -10.36 11.52
CA ALA A 270 17.45 -10.10 10.09
C ALA A 270 16.84 -11.25 9.27
N ARG A 271 17.12 -12.50 9.66
CA ARG A 271 16.58 -13.70 9.02
C ARG A 271 15.06 -13.79 9.18
N TRP A 272 14.56 -13.55 10.38
CA TRP A 272 13.12 -13.48 10.63
C TRP A 272 12.47 -12.35 9.83
N GLY A 273 13.06 -11.15 9.86
CA GLY A 273 12.53 -9.97 9.18
C GLY A 273 12.46 -10.15 7.66
N ALA A 274 13.41 -10.86 7.05
CA ALA A 274 13.39 -11.18 5.62
C ALA A 274 12.22 -12.09 5.21
N ALA A 275 11.74 -12.95 6.11
CA ALA A 275 10.63 -13.88 5.85
C ALA A 275 9.24 -13.26 6.07
N VAL A 276 9.14 -12.11 6.76
CA VAL A 276 7.87 -11.48 7.11
C VAL A 276 7.63 -10.25 6.21
N PRO A 277 6.61 -10.22 5.33
CA PRO A 277 6.31 -9.03 4.54
C PRO A 277 5.71 -7.92 5.42
N TRP A 278 5.93 -6.65 5.06
CA TRP A 278 5.37 -5.52 5.80
C TRP A 278 3.84 -5.54 5.84
N ALA A 279 3.18 -6.05 4.80
CA ALA A 279 1.72 -6.19 4.77
C ALA A 279 1.18 -7.02 5.95
N ALA A 280 1.89 -8.07 6.37
CA ALA A 280 1.50 -8.91 7.50
C ALA A 280 1.56 -8.16 8.85
N ILE A 281 2.30 -7.06 8.92
CA ILE A 281 2.43 -6.21 10.11
C ILE A 281 1.47 -5.02 10.04
N LEU A 282 1.36 -4.39 8.86
CA LEU A 282 0.66 -3.13 8.67
C LEU A 282 -0.85 -3.28 8.48
N GLU A 283 -1.30 -4.26 7.69
CA GLU A 283 -2.75 -4.45 7.45
C GLU A 283 -3.54 -4.75 8.74
N PRO A 284 -3.06 -5.61 9.67
CA PRO A 284 -3.76 -5.84 10.95
C PRO A 284 -3.84 -4.60 11.85
N ALA A 285 -2.93 -3.64 11.64
CA ALA A 285 -2.89 -2.33 12.29
C ALA A 285 -3.66 -1.25 11.50
N GLU A 286 -4.50 -1.67 10.54
CA GLU A 286 -5.39 -0.82 9.74
C GLU A 286 -4.68 0.19 8.82
N TRP A 287 -3.39 0.00 8.59
CA TRP A 287 -2.71 0.68 7.50
C TRP A 287 -3.18 0.08 6.19
N MET A 288 -3.35 0.93 5.17
CA MET A 288 -3.82 0.50 3.86
C MET A 288 -2.73 0.72 2.81
N PRO A 289 -2.55 -0.24 1.88
CA PRO A 289 -1.67 -0.02 0.75
C PRO A 289 -2.21 1.11 -0.12
N VAL A 290 -1.34 2.00 -0.59
CA VAL A 290 -1.71 3.13 -1.45
C VAL A 290 -2.04 2.68 -2.88
N GLY A 291 -1.57 1.50 -3.28
CA GLY A 291 -1.66 1.05 -4.66
C GLY A 291 -0.51 1.55 -5.55
N LYS A 292 0.35 2.43 -5.03
CA LYS A 292 1.48 3.05 -5.73
C LYS A 292 2.81 2.67 -5.08
N ALA A 293 3.86 2.62 -5.90
CA ALA A 293 5.23 2.45 -5.45
C ALA A 293 5.92 3.80 -5.20
N ASP A 294 6.80 3.85 -4.20
CA ASP A 294 7.72 4.97 -4.01
C ASP A 294 8.79 4.97 -5.12
N GLY A 295 9.61 6.03 -5.23
CA GLY A 295 10.69 6.12 -6.23
C GLY A 295 11.70 4.96 -6.18
N CYS A 296 11.78 4.24 -5.05
CA CYS A 296 12.61 3.04 -4.89
C CYS A 296 11.91 1.72 -5.29
N GLY A 297 10.67 1.79 -5.79
CA GLY A 297 9.84 0.64 -6.15
C GLY A 297 9.10 -0.01 -4.98
N CYS A 298 9.29 0.45 -3.75
CA CYS A 298 8.66 -0.16 -2.56
C CYS A 298 7.24 0.35 -2.31
N PRO A 299 6.35 -0.47 -1.71
CA PRO A 299 4.96 -0.10 -1.48
C PRO A 299 4.85 1.09 -0.52
N MET A 300 3.96 2.02 -0.89
CA MET A 300 3.55 3.12 -0.04
C MET A 300 2.30 2.73 0.75
N TRP A 301 2.19 3.23 1.96
CA TRP A 301 1.10 2.92 2.87
C TRP A 301 0.47 4.19 3.45
N THR A 302 -0.86 4.17 3.59
CA THR A 302 -1.63 5.19 4.31
C THR A 302 -1.86 4.70 5.74
N ALA A 303 -1.54 5.56 6.71
CA ALA A 303 -1.81 5.28 8.11
C ALA A 303 -3.33 5.37 8.42
N PRO A 304 -3.80 4.80 9.53
CA PRO A 304 -5.16 5.00 10.01
C PRO A 304 -5.50 6.49 10.17
N GLY A 305 -6.79 6.84 10.05
CA GLY A 305 -7.26 8.23 10.13
C GLY A 305 -7.34 8.99 8.79
N VAL A 306 -7.59 10.30 8.86
CA VAL A 306 -7.74 11.17 7.69
C VAL A 306 -6.39 11.78 7.32
N HIS A 307 -5.99 11.66 6.05
CA HIS A 307 -4.71 12.15 5.55
C HIS A 307 -4.90 12.98 4.28
N GLY A 308 -4.23 14.12 4.21
CA GLY A 308 -4.21 14.97 3.00
C GLY A 308 -3.26 14.45 1.91
N ASN A 309 -2.41 13.48 2.23
CA ASN A 309 -1.59 12.74 1.27
C ASN A 309 -1.71 11.24 1.57
N PRO A 310 -2.00 10.37 0.58
CA PRO A 310 -2.08 8.93 0.81
C PRO A 310 -0.75 8.30 1.23
N LYS A 311 0.40 8.91 0.92
CA LYS A 311 1.73 8.43 1.33
C LYS A 311 2.03 8.82 2.78
N SER A 312 1.62 7.96 3.72
CA SER A 312 2.00 8.09 5.13
C SER A 312 3.33 7.44 5.46
N ALA A 313 3.70 6.34 4.78
CA ALA A 313 4.97 5.65 4.95
C ALA A 313 5.43 4.95 3.66
N THR A 314 6.72 4.66 3.58
CA THR A 314 7.29 3.72 2.60
C THR A 314 7.77 2.48 3.34
N ALA A 315 7.18 1.33 3.04
CA ALA A 315 7.57 0.05 3.59
C ALA A 315 8.62 -0.58 2.68
N HIS A 316 9.90 -0.46 3.04
CA HIS A 316 10.95 -1.03 2.21
C HIS A 316 10.96 -2.54 2.34
N GLU A 317 11.04 -3.21 1.21
CA GLU A 317 11.04 -4.67 1.14
C GLU A 317 12.37 -5.17 0.59
N ALA A 318 12.65 -6.45 0.82
CA ALA A 318 13.74 -7.15 0.14
C ALA A 318 13.57 -6.93 -1.38
N GLY A 319 14.58 -6.37 -2.04
CA GLY A 319 14.44 -5.89 -3.41
C GLY A 319 14.62 -4.38 -3.61
N CYS A 320 14.53 -3.60 -2.53
CA CYS A 320 14.57 -2.16 -2.54
C CYS A 320 15.86 -1.59 -3.14
N ALA A 321 15.73 -0.70 -4.14
CA ALA A 321 16.87 -0.05 -4.78
C ALA A 321 17.61 0.95 -3.86
N ARG A 322 17.01 1.37 -2.74
CA ARG A 322 17.63 2.28 -1.75
C ARG A 322 18.28 1.53 -0.60
N TRP A 323 17.71 0.40 -0.21
CA TRP A 323 18.17 -0.44 0.90
C TRP A 323 18.74 -1.74 0.35
N VAL A 324 19.62 -1.61 -0.63
CA VAL A 324 20.16 -2.74 -1.40
C VAL A 324 20.90 -3.73 -0.51
N ASP A 325 21.44 -3.30 0.63
CA ASP A 325 22.23 -4.14 1.53
C ASP A 325 21.52 -4.55 2.82
N ALA A 326 20.26 -4.17 3.00
CA ALA A 326 19.49 -4.56 4.17
C ALA A 326 18.76 -5.89 3.92
N PRO A 327 19.03 -6.96 4.70
CA PRO A 327 18.24 -8.19 4.67
C PRO A 327 16.82 -7.98 5.24
N ASP A 328 16.66 -7.09 6.22
CA ASP A 328 15.37 -6.60 6.75
C ASP A 328 15.24 -5.09 6.54
N PRO A 329 14.78 -4.62 5.36
CA PRO A 329 14.64 -3.20 5.10
C PRO A 329 13.51 -2.55 5.94
N PRO A 330 13.70 -1.29 6.40
CA PRO A 330 12.82 -0.69 7.39
C PRO A 330 11.54 -0.07 6.80
N LEU A 331 10.59 0.24 7.67
CA LEU A 331 9.49 1.16 7.41
C LEU A 331 9.95 2.58 7.71
N HIS A 332 9.75 3.50 6.77
CA HIS A 332 9.96 4.93 6.99
C HIS A 332 8.63 5.68 6.99
N VAL A 333 8.27 6.30 8.12
CA VAL A 333 7.05 7.08 8.30
C VAL A 333 7.29 8.54 7.91
N TRP A 334 6.49 9.07 6.99
CA TRP A 334 6.58 10.44 6.50
C TRP A 334 5.51 11.36 7.11
N THR A 335 4.36 10.81 7.49
CA THR A 335 3.25 11.58 8.05
C THR A 335 3.55 12.07 9.47
N ASP A 336 3.00 13.22 9.82
CA ASP A 336 3.00 13.79 11.17
C ASP A 336 1.87 13.23 12.05
N ASN A 337 0.89 12.54 11.46
CA ASN A 337 -0.21 11.89 12.17
C ASN A 337 -0.31 10.37 11.90
N PRO A 338 0.72 9.56 12.23
CA PRO A 338 0.70 8.13 11.95
C PRO A 338 -0.23 7.31 12.87
N GLY A 339 -0.90 7.97 13.82
CA GLY A 339 -1.69 7.32 14.86
C GLY A 339 -0.83 6.70 15.97
N ASP A 340 -1.46 6.37 17.09
CA ASP A 340 -0.80 5.60 18.15
C ASP A 340 -0.72 4.11 17.75
N PRO A 341 0.33 3.38 18.17
CA PRO A 341 1.43 3.81 19.05
C PRO A 341 2.60 4.54 18.36
N TRP A 342 2.56 4.69 17.04
CA TRP A 342 3.65 5.25 16.23
C TRP A 342 3.95 6.71 16.59
N ALA A 343 2.92 7.55 16.68
CA ALA A 343 3.05 8.97 16.97
C ALA A 343 3.78 9.22 18.30
N ALA A 344 3.37 8.51 19.36
CA ALA A 344 4.03 8.57 20.66
C ALA A 344 5.51 8.17 20.59
N ARG A 345 5.85 7.10 19.86
CA ARG A 345 7.23 6.63 19.72
C ARG A 345 8.12 7.58 18.92
N ILE A 346 7.58 8.19 17.86
CA ILE A 346 8.29 9.21 17.07
C ILE A 346 8.52 10.46 17.93
N ALA A 347 7.49 10.94 18.63
CA ALA A 347 7.60 12.09 19.51
C ALA A 347 8.65 11.89 20.63
N ALA A 348 8.69 10.68 21.22
CA ALA A 348 9.63 10.36 22.29
C ALA A 348 11.10 10.26 21.83
N THR A 349 11.37 9.94 20.56
CA THR A 349 12.73 9.58 20.11
C THR A 349 13.25 10.38 18.92
N GLY A 350 12.39 11.12 18.22
CA GLY A 350 12.71 11.82 16.99
C GLY A 350 13.02 10.91 15.79
N LYS A 351 12.78 9.59 15.89
CA LYS A 351 13.13 8.62 14.84
C LYS A 351 11.87 8.08 14.15
N PRO A 352 11.64 8.42 12.87
CA PRO A 352 10.47 7.95 12.10
C PRO A 352 10.71 6.65 11.32
N THR A 353 11.86 5.99 11.53
CA THR A 353 12.23 4.75 10.83
C THR A 353 12.22 3.59 11.81
N PHE A 354 11.59 2.48 11.42
CA PHE A 354 11.34 1.31 12.26
C PHE A 354 11.76 0.03 11.54
N SER A 355 12.48 -0.86 12.21
CA SER A 355 12.63 -2.25 11.75
C SER A 355 11.32 -3.02 11.91
N LYS A 356 11.18 -4.19 11.29
CA LYS A 356 9.99 -5.04 11.46
C LYS A 356 9.82 -5.49 12.90
N LEU A 357 10.90 -5.82 13.59
CA LEU A 357 10.85 -6.18 15.02
C LEU A 357 10.35 -5.01 15.88
N GLN A 358 10.85 -3.79 15.62
CA GLN A 358 10.41 -2.58 16.32
C GLN A 358 8.92 -2.31 16.11
N ALA A 359 8.45 -2.48 14.88
CA ALA A 359 7.04 -2.35 14.53
C ALA A 359 6.17 -3.34 15.32
N VAL A 360 6.51 -4.63 15.28
CA VAL A 360 5.76 -5.68 15.99
C VAL A 360 5.80 -5.47 17.51
N ALA A 361 6.97 -5.14 18.05
CA ALA A 361 7.12 -4.83 19.48
C ALA A 361 6.23 -3.65 19.89
N LEU A 362 6.19 -2.60 19.08
CA LEU A 362 5.40 -1.41 19.36
C LEU A 362 3.89 -1.71 19.31
N LEU A 363 3.44 -2.50 18.34
CA LEU A 363 2.02 -2.82 18.15
C LEU A 363 1.48 -3.82 19.17
N HIS A 364 2.30 -4.75 19.65
CA HIS A 364 1.81 -5.93 20.38
C HIS A 364 2.47 -6.17 21.74
N TYR A 365 3.58 -5.51 22.04
CA TYR A 365 4.41 -5.81 23.22
C TYR A 365 4.86 -4.56 23.98
N ASP A 366 4.09 -3.47 23.91
CA ASP A 366 4.40 -2.18 24.57
C ASP A 366 5.80 -1.61 24.22
N GLY A 367 6.28 -1.89 23.01
CA GLY A 367 7.62 -1.50 22.56
C GLY A 367 8.76 -2.35 23.13
N LYS A 368 8.47 -3.47 23.80
CA LYS A 368 9.49 -4.37 24.39
C LYS A 368 9.96 -5.38 23.34
N GLU A 369 11.05 -5.03 22.65
CA GLU A 369 11.64 -5.87 21.58
C GLU A 369 12.01 -7.28 22.07
N GLY A 370 12.57 -7.42 23.28
CA GLY A 370 12.90 -8.74 23.84
C GLY A 370 11.69 -9.67 24.00
N ALA A 371 10.57 -9.14 24.51
CA ALA A 371 9.34 -9.90 24.63
C ALA A 371 8.75 -10.29 23.27
N ALA A 372 8.94 -9.44 22.25
CA ALA A 372 8.56 -9.77 20.89
C ALA A 372 9.44 -10.89 20.32
N MET A 373 10.77 -10.84 20.51
CA MET A 373 11.67 -11.91 20.08
C MET A 373 11.33 -13.26 20.72
N ASP A 374 11.13 -13.29 22.04
CA ASP A 374 10.75 -14.51 22.77
C ASP A 374 9.44 -15.09 22.22
N ALA A 375 8.43 -14.25 22.01
CA ALA A 375 7.13 -14.67 21.50
C ALA A 375 7.16 -15.11 20.03
N LEU A 376 8.08 -14.56 19.24
CA LEU A 376 8.29 -14.90 17.83
C LEU A 376 9.25 -16.09 17.65
N GLY A 377 9.85 -16.58 18.73
CA GLY A 377 10.85 -17.66 18.67
C GLY A 377 12.15 -17.24 17.98
N ILE A 378 12.49 -15.95 18.01
CA ILE A 378 13.74 -15.43 17.46
C ILE A 378 14.83 -15.67 18.51
N ASP A 379 15.46 -16.84 18.44
CA ASP A 379 16.51 -17.22 19.36
C ASP A 379 17.84 -16.56 18.98
N LEU A 380 18.42 -15.79 19.90
CA LEU A 380 19.77 -15.24 19.77
C LEU A 380 20.77 -16.37 20.02
N THR A 381 20.88 -17.29 19.07
CA THR A 381 21.97 -18.26 19.07
C THR A 381 23.26 -17.53 18.73
N ASP A 382 23.98 -17.09 19.77
CA ASP A 382 25.45 -17.06 19.92
C ASP A 382 25.87 -16.23 21.16
N GLY A 383 25.32 -16.56 22.33
CA GLY A 383 25.80 -16.06 23.63
C GLY A 383 26.71 -17.05 24.38
N ASP A 384 26.74 -18.32 23.99
CA ASP A 384 27.33 -19.40 24.81
C ASP A 384 28.72 -19.88 24.36
N ALA A 385 29.43 -19.07 23.56
CA ALA A 385 30.81 -19.35 23.15
C ALA A 385 31.79 -18.24 23.57
N MET A 386 31.73 -17.79 24.83
CA MET A 386 32.83 -17.10 25.50
C MET A 386 32.88 -17.50 26.98
N VAL A 387 33.14 -18.79 27.23
CA VAL A 387 33.80 -19.19 28.49
C VAL A 387 35.30 -19.02 28.25
N PRO A 388 35.96 -18.02 28.85
CA PRO A 388 37.42 -17.98 28.81
C PRO A 388 37.96 -19.19 29.58
N PRO A 389 38.93 -19.94 29.03
CA PRO A 389 39.45 -21.13 29.68
C PRO A 389 40.31 -20.75 30.88
N GLY A 390 39.87 -21.17 32.07
CA GLY A 390 40.74 -21.44 33.22
C GLY A 390 41.19 -20.21 34.02
N GLU A 391 40.50 -19.95 35.13
CA GLU A 391 41.18 -19.60 36.38
C GLU A 391 40.37 -20.19 37.55
N GLU A 392 40.92 -21.23 38.16
CA GLU A 392 40.49 -21.75 39.44
C GLU A 392 40.55 -20.64 40.50
N LEU A 393 39.46 -20.38 41.20
CA LEU A 393 39.50 -19.71 42.50
C LEU A 393 38.82 -20.59 43.56
N PRO A 394 39.48 -20.82 44.71
CA PRO A 394 39.17 -21.93 45.60
C PRO A 394 37.94 -21.68 46.46
N ALA A 395 37.27 -22.77 46.80
CA ALA A 395 36.20 -22.83 47.78
C ALA A 395 36.70 -22.54 49.20
N THR A 396 36.05 -21.61 49.91
CA THR A 396 35.94 -21.67 51.38
C THR A 396 34.59 -21.12 51.89
N SER A 397 33.72 -22.06 52.28
CA SER A 397 32.84 -22.13 53.45
C SER A 397 32.57 -20.89 54.33
N GLY A 398 31.28 -20.72 54.69
CA GLY A 398 30.85 -20.36 56.07
C GLY A 398 29.94 -19.14 56.23
N ALA A 399 28.69 -19.36 56.62
CA ALA A 399 27.77 -18.37 57.22
C ALA A 399 27.40 -18.84 58.66
N PRO A 400 26.58 -18.17 59.53
CA PRO A 400 26.07 -16.77 59.64
C PRO A 400 26.12 -16.29 61.16
N PRO A 401 25.16 -15.59 61.84
CA PRO A 401 24.16 -14.49 61.59
C PRO A 401 24.18 -13.31 62.65
N HIS A 402 23.13 -12.45 62.66
CA HIS A 402 22.68 -11.38 63.62
C HIS A 402 22.95 -9.91 63.17
N GLY A 403 22.09 -8.88 63.34
CA GLY A 403 20.76 -8.67 63.92
C GLY A 403 20.53 -7.17 64.26
N THR A 404 19.34 -6.63 63.94
CA THR A 404 18.58 -5.53 64.61
C THR A 404 18.91 -4.01 64.41
N THR A 405 17.82 -3.28 64.09
CA THR A 405 17.41 -1.84 63.87
C THR A 405 17.73 -0.83 65.03
N PRO A 406 17.31 0.49 65.10
CA PRO A 406 16.51 1.40 64.21
C PRO A 406 16.83 2.94 64.14
N GLY A 407 16.23 3.63 63.14
CA GLY A 407 15.35 4.83 63.29
C GLY A 407 15.91 6.28 63.34
N ARG A 408 15.40 7.18 62.46
CA ARG A 408 14.83 8.52 62.83
C ARG A 408 14.18 9.30 61.66
N THR A 409 12.85 9.40 61.74
CA THR A 409 11.94 10.56 61.56
C THR A 409 12.19 11.69 60.52
N ALA A 410 11.16 11.89 59.69
CA ALA A 410 10.79 13.16 59.03
C ALA A 410 10.22 14.20 60.02
N PRO A 411 9.99 15.44 59.56
CA PRO A 411 8.66 16.02 59.79
C PRO A 411 8.04 16.74 58.57
N THR A 412 6.72 16.74 58.63
CA THR A 412 5.71 17.29 57.71
C THR A 412 5.29 18.70 58.14
N THR A 413 5.01 19.61 57.19
CA THR A 413 3.97 20.66 57.30
C THR A 413 3.60 21.22 55.91
N GLY A 414 2.33 21.15 55.50
CA GLY A 414 1.73 22.00 54.43
C GLY A 414 0.93 23.17 55.06
N PRO A 415 -0.11 23.76 54.40
CA PRO A 415 -0.32 24.13 52.99
C PRO A 415 -0.65 25.65 52.84
N ARG A 416 -0.79 26.19 51.60
CA ARG A 416 -1.66 27.36 51.27
C ARG A 416 -1.79 27.65 49.75
N ASN A 417 -2.90 28.32 49.39
CA ASN A 417 -3.60 28.40 48.10
C ASN A 417 -3.03 29.31 46.97
N CYS A 418 -3.49 29.01 45.75
CA CYS A 418 -3.62 29.72 44.44
C CYS A 418 -3.75 31.28 44.44
N PRO A 419 -3.50 32.03 43.30
CA PRO A 419 -4.15 31.81 41.99
C PRO A 419 -3.42 32.17 40.65
N ARG A 420 -4.06 31.73 39.55
CA ARG A 420 -3.97 32.01 38.08
C ARG A 420 -3.30 33.32 37.57
N ARG A 421 -2.60 33.24 36.42
CA ARG A 421 -2.83 34.09 35.21
C ARG A 421 -2.13 33.61 33.90
N SER A 422 -2.96 33.37 32.86
CA SER A 422 -2.86 33.67 31.41
C SER A 422 -1.54 33.72 30.60
N GLY A 423 -1.50 32.96 29.49
CA GLY A 423 -1.34 33.50 28.11
C GLY A 423 0.05 33.44 27.43
N PRO A 424 0.13 33.35 26.08
CA PRO A 424 1.06 32.47 25.38
C PRO A 424 2.22 33.16 24.63
N ARG A 425 3.29 32.41 24.32
CA ARG A 425 4.30 32.77 23.31
C ARG A 425 4.50 31.62 22.33
N THR A 426 4.12 31.85 21.08
CA THR A 426 4.62 31.12 19.90
C THR A 426 6.04 31.58 19.57
N PRO A 427 6.85 30.73 18.91
CA PRO A 427 7.88 31.22 18.00
C PRO A 427 7.69 30.67 16.59
N SER A 428 7.64 31.61 15.65
CA SER A 428 7.79 31.45 14.21
C SER A 428 9.17 30.90 13.85
N TRP A 429 9.25 30.05 12.84
CA TRP A 429 10.50 29.70 12.17
C TRP A 429 10.47 30.25 10.75
N SER A 430 11.27 31.29 10.54
CA SER A 430 11.53 31.91 9.26
C SER A 430 12.57 31.11 8.48
N THR A 431 12.24 30.84 7.23
CA THR A 431 13.08 30.25 6.19
C THR A 431 14.34 31.09 5.99
N SER A 432 15.51 30.45 5.98
CA SER A 432 16.74 31.05 5.43
C SER A 432 17.35 30.08 4.44
N ALA A 433 17.16 30.41 3.17
CA ALA A 433 17.86 29.83 2.05
C ALA A 433 19.37 30.10 2.17
N ARG A 434 20.19 29.06 1.97
CA ARG A 434 21.57 29.21 1.54
C ARG A 434 21.83 28.25 0.39
N SER A 435 21.92 28.87 -0.78
CA SER A 435 22.45 28.32 -2.02
C SER A 435 23.83 27.71 -1.78
N ARG A 436 24.03 26.48 -2.25
CA ARG A 436 25.37 25.95 -2.53
C ARG A 436 25.37 25.30 -3.91
N THR A 437 26.23 25.87 -4.72
CA THR A 437 26.57 25.57 -6.11
C THR A 437 26.98 24.09 -6.26
N THR A 438 26.34 23.38 -7.20
CA THR A 438 26.68 22.01 -7.57
C THR A 438 27.86 21.99 -8.53
N ALA A 439 28.87 21.18 -8.21
CA ALA A 439 29.93 20.78 -9.13
C ALA A 439 29.40 19.65 -10.02
N SER A 440 29.54 19.83 -11.33
CA SER A 440 29.12 18.93 -12.39
C SER A 440 29.81 17.56 -12.31
N THR A 441 29.04 16.48 -12.49
CA THR A 441 29.50 15.13 -12.84
C THR A 441 28.77 14.71 -14.13
N PRO A 442 29.43 14.09 -15.13
CA PRO A 442 28.93 14.00 -16.50
C PRO A 442 27.90 12.88 -16.71
N PRO A 443 27.05 12.95 -17.76
CA PRO A 443 26.08 11.90 -18.07
C PRO A 443 26.74 10.68 -18.72
N MET A 444 26.32 9.49 -18.29
CA MET A 444 26.60 8.22 -18.99
C MET A 444 25.70 8.06 -20.23
N PRO A 445 26.16 7.41 -21.30
CA PRO A 445 25.57 7.51 -22.63
C PRO A 445 24.35 6.61 -22.81
N SER A 446 23.25 7.19 -23.29
CA SER A 446 22.13 6.44 -23.86
C SER A 446 22.44 6.12 -25.33
N SER A 447 22.55 4.83 -25.65
CA SER A 447 22.51 4.39 -27.05
C SER A 447 21.91 2.99 -27.14
N VAL A 448 20.62 2.94 -27.47
CA VAL A 448 19.98 1.81 -28.14
C VAL A 448 19.47 2.35 -29.49
N PRO A 449 19.65 1.65 -30.62
CA PRO A 449 19.44 2.24 -31.94
C PRO A 449 17.95 2.50 -32.21
N ARG A 450 17.62 3.74 -32.59
CA ARG A 450 16.30 4.12 -33.09
C ARG A 450 16.09 3.55 -34.50
N CYS A 451 15.24 2.53 -34.65
CA CYS A 451 14.63 2.24 -35.95
C CYS A 451 13.57 3.30 -36.24
N ARG A 452 13.83 4.17 -37.21
CA ARG A 452 12.83 5.09 -37.76
C ARG A 452 11.89 4.29 -38.68
N GLY A 453 10.60 4.27 -38.36
CA GLY A 453 9.56 3.97 -39.35
C GLY A 453 8.61 2.81 -39.02
N CYS A 454 7.97 2.84 -37.85
CA CYS A 454 6.66 2.20 -37.62
C CYS A 454 5.92 3.05 -36.59
N ARG A 455 4.83 3.73 -36.98
CA ARG A 455 3.90 4.30 -36.00
C ARG A 455 3.25 3.11 -35.28
N ARG A 456 3.41 3.01 -33.96
CA ARG A 456 2.68 2.04 -33.13
C ARG A 456 1.24 2.50 -33.01
N THR A 457 0.38 2.10 -33.95
CA THR A 457 -1.05 2.36 -33.84
C THR A 457 -1.63 1.44 -32.78
N TRP A 458 -2.28 2.01 -31.77
CA TRP A 458 -3.15 1.29 -30.87
C TRP A 458 -4.32 0.81 -31.74
N THR A 459 -4.29 -0.45 -32.15
CA THR A 459 -5.22 -0.96 -33.15
C THR A 459 -6.63 -0.96 -32.58
N ARG A 460 -7.50 -0.16 -33.18
CA ARG A 460 -8.94 -0.37 -33.14
C ARG A 460 -9.20 -1.70 -33.83
N ALA A 461 -9.75 -2.69 -33.12
CA ALA A 461 -10.21 -3.91 -33.78
C ALA A 461 -11.20 -3.49 -34.89
N SER A 462 -10.84 -3.80 -36.13
CA SER A 462 -11.62 -3.42 -37.30
C SER A 462 -11.89 -4.69 -38.08
N ALA A 463 -13.16 -5.10 -38.11
CA ALA A 463 -13.65 -6.24 -38.85
C ALA A 463 -13.25 -6.17 -40.33
N SER A 464 -12.72 -7.27 -40.86
CA SER A 464 -12.52 -7.48 -42.30
C SER A 464 -13.44 -8.60 -42.77
N THR A 465 -14.50 -8.23 -43.48
CA THR A 465 -15.36 -9.17 -44.22
C THR A 465 -14.75 -9.39 -45.61
N PRO A 466 -14.55 -10.63 -46.08
CA PRO A 466 -14.15 -10.87 -47.46
C PRO A 466 -15.40 -10.88 -48.37
N GLY A 467 -15.28 -10.22 -49.51
CA GLY A 467 -16.18 -10.39 -50.66
C GLY A 467 -15.73 -11.51 -51.60
#